data_AF-A0A8R1I1F0-F1
#
_entry.id   AF-A0A8R1I1F0-F1
#
_cell.length_a   1.000
_cell.length_b   1.000
_cell.length_c   1.000
_cell.angle_alpha   90.00
_cell.angle_beta   90.00
_cell.angle_gamma   90.00
#
_symmetry.space_group_name_H-M   'P 1'
#
loop_
_entity.id
_entity.type
_entity.pdbx_description
1 polymer ?
#
loop_
_entity_poly.entity_id
_entity_poly.type
_entity_poly.pdbx_seq_one_letter_code
_entity_poly.pdbx_strand_id
1 'polypeptide(L)'
;MFINNPLITVPDEDEGPPDDIRLYESGWKDRYYRAKFDVGSDDMEFRHRVAWAYVEGLCWVLRYYYQGCASWDWYFPYHYAPFASDFETVGEFVPDFSRKTKPFNPLEQLMSVFPAASKQHLPDEWQKLMIEDSSPIIDLYPADFRIDLNGKKYAWQGVALLPFVDELRLLKTLESVYPTLSDEEKQRNTRGPNRIFIGRNHPSFEFFKTISESEAVEMVDLDPTLLNGVSGKISADATAVAPGLPFVSPVNHEDCQDLPTNCGICVLYEDPEYPEDFIFPATRLSGAKEMEKTLRPEDWNDRRDGRFQPQIGFNRNAPRAGLDHSAQRHVNHHVRGAMNDRNEAGYNSRGGGHGGYDDRRYQQDFGRDYGRRDGGGPQRYHDQRSGGGHYQQNHHQGGGNYRQNDGYQQDYQQRRDGYQGGHSRGGPPGYSRPPYQGGRDGRGSSRYQGNSSWR
;
A
#
# COMPACT_ATOMS: atom_id res chain seq x y z
N MET A 1 -0.32 -11.53 70.31
CA MET A 1 -1.31 -11.20 69.27
C MET A 1 -0.52 -10.75 68.05
N PHE A 2 -0.31 -11.64 67.09
CA PHE A 2 0.39 -11.32 65.85
C PHE A 2 -0.67 -10.92 64.82
N ILE A 3 -0.59 -9.68 64.33
CA ILE A 3 -1.46 -9.18 63.28
C ILE A 3 -0.85 -9.63 61.95
N ASN A 4 -1.51 -10.58 61.30
CA ASN A 4 -1.21 -10.98 59.92
C ASN A 4 -1.57 -9.83 58.99
N ASN A 5 -0.57 -9.24 58.34
CA ASN A 5 -0.76 -8.34 57.22
C ASN A 5 -0.83 -9.20 55.94
N PRO A 6 -1.90 -9.14 55.13
CA PRO A 6 -1.96 -9.91 53.89
C PRO A 6 -0.95 -9.33 52.90
N LEU A 7 -0.08 -10.19 52.38
CA LEU A 7 0.83 -9.88 51.29
C LEU A 7 -0.01 -9.49 50.07
N ILE A 8 0.08 -8.24 49.65
CA ILE A 8 -0.38 -7.79 48.34
C ILE A 8 0.54 -8.47 47.32
N THR A 9 0.02 -9.48 46.64
CA THR A 9 0.67 -10.08 45.48
C THR A 9 0.66 -9.05 44.35
N VAL A 10 1.83 -8.53 44.01
CA VAL A 10 2.04 -7.77 42.78
C VAL A 10 1.94 -8.78 41.63
N PRO A 11 1.11 -8.56 40.59
CA PRO A 11 1.09 -9.44 39.43
C PRO A 11 2.46 -9.41 38.75
N ASP A 12 2.99 -10.58 38.37
CA ASP A 12 4.22 -10.69 37.58
C ASP A 12 4.00 -9.98 36.22
N GLU A 13 4.89 -9.06 35.85
CA GLU A 13 4.81 -8.23 34.63
C GLU A 13 4.89 -9.05 33.31
N ASP A 14 5.09 -10.36 33.38
CA ASP A 14 5.22 -11.29 32.24
C ASP A 14 3.95 -12.13 31.96
N GLU A 15 2.91 -12.08 32.81
CA GLU A 15 1.63 -12.71 32.48
C GLU A 15 0.81 -11.76 31.60
N GLY A 16 0.76 -12.05 30.29
CA GLY A 16 -0.18 -11.43 29.38
C GLY A 16 -1.62 -11.52 29.90
N PRO A 17 -2.55 -10.68 29.39
CA PRO A 17 -3.93 -10.67 29.86
C PRO A 17 -4.53 -12.09 29.84
N PRO A 18 -5.29 -12.48 30.88
CA PRO A 18 -5.82 -13.83 31.00
C PRO A 18 -6.67 -14.19 29.77
N ASP A 19 -6.38 -15.34 29.15
CA ASP A 19 -7.23 -15.90 28.08
C ASP A 19 -8.45 -16.56 28.74
N ASP A 20 -9.54 -15.81 28.84
CA ASP A 20 -10.79 -16.31 29.43
C ASP A 20 -11.50 -17.34 28.55
N ILE A 21 -11.25 -17.32 27.23
CA ILE A 21 -11.94 -18.14 26.24
C ILE A 21 -11.32 -19.54 26.17
N ARG A 22 -9.99 -19.63 26.28
CA ARG A 22 -9.24 -20.89 26.32
C ARG A 22 -9.65 -21.81 25.17
N LEU A 23 -9.38 -21.40 23.94
CA LEU A 23 -9.74 -22.16 22.73
C LEU A 23 -9.12 -23.56 22.70
N TYR A 24 -8.08 -23.79 23.50
CA TYR A 24 -7.38 -25.06 23.64
C TYR A 24 -8.02 -26.04 24.65
N GLU A 25 -9.07 -25.65 25.38
CA GLU A 25 -9.76 -26.48 26.38
C GLU A 25 -11.22 -26.78 26.01
N SER A 26 -11.73 -27.97 26.38
CA SER A 26 -13.15 -28.33 26.19
C SER A 26 -14.11 -27.26 26.72
N GLY A 27 -15.24 -27.06 26.02
CA GLY A 27 -16.20 -26.00 26.35
C GLY A 27 -15.83 -24.61 25.80
N TRP A 28 -14.79 -24.52 24.96
CA TRP A 28 -14.33 -23.27 24.33
C TRP A 28 -15.42 -22.56 23.53
N LYS A 29 -16.29 -23.31 22.85
CA LYS A 29 -17.33 -22.73 21.99
C LYS A 29 -18.34 -21.93 22.80
N ASP A 30 -18.79 -22.50 23.91
CA ASP A 30 -19.75 -21.84 24.82
C ASP A 30 -19.11 -20.63 25.51
N ARG A 31 -17.85 -20.75 25.95
CA ARG A 31 -17.10 -19.62 26.52
C ARG A 31 -16.93 -18.49 25.50
N TYR A 32 -16.59 -18.81 24.26
CA TYR A 32 -16.44 -17.82 23.18
C TYR A 32 -17.73 -17.06 22.92
N TYR A 33 -18.85 -17.77 22.69
CA TYR A 33 -20.12 -17.12 22.39
C TYR A 33 -20.64 -16.29 23.56
N ARG A 34 -20.46 -16.77 24.80
CA ARG A 34 -20.79 -15.99 25.99
C ARG A 34 -19.91 -14.75 26.14
N ALA A 35 -18.60 -14.87 25.94
CA ALA A 35 -17.68 -13.75 26.12
C ALA A 35 -17.78 -12.70 25.00
N LYS A 36 -17.99 -13.12 23.74
CA LYS A 36 -17.93 -12.24 22.56
C LYS A 36 -19.29 -11.71 22.10
N PHE A 37 -20.37 -12.43 22.39
CA PHE A 37 -21.72 -12.09 21.95
C PHE A 37 -22.74 -12.00 23.09
N ASP A 38 -22.33 -12.32 24.33
CA ASP A 38 -23.22 -12.38 25.51
C ASP A 38 -24.42 -13.32 25.33
N VAL A 39 -24.23 -14.43 24.61
CA VAL A 39 -25.28 -15.44 24.38
C VAL A 39 -25.01 -16.75 25.12
N GLY A 40 -26.10 -17.43 25.49
CA GLY A 40 -26.07 -18.74 26.15
C GLY A 40 -25.56 -19.87 25.26
N SER A 41 -25.24 -21.01 25.86
CA SER A 41 -24.84 -22.23 25.14
C SER A 41 -26.00 -22.88 24.37
N ASP A 42 -27.23 -22.57 24.78
CA ASP A 42 -28.51 -23.04 24.28
C ASP A 42 -29.04 -22.26 23.07
N ASP A 43 -28.50 -21.07 22.80
CA ASP A 43 -28.92 -20.24 21.67
C ASP A 43 -28.24 -20.65 20.36
N MET A 44 -28.62 -21.83 19.86
CA MET A 44 -28.14 -22.34 18.58
C MET A 44 -28.63 -21.49 17.41
N GLU A 45 -29.84 -20.94 17.51
CA GLU A 45 -30.42 -20.09 16.48
C GLU A 45 -29.55 -18.85 16.24
N PHE A 46 -29.04 -18.22 17.30
CA PHE A 46 -28.10 -17.12 17.19
C PHE A 46 -26.81 -17.53 16.48
N ARG A 47 -26.25 -18.71 16.79
CA ARG A 47 -25.02 -19.20 16.13
C ARG A 47 -25.23 -19.38 14.62
N HIS A 48 -26.35 -19.98 14.23
CA HIS A 48 -26.73 -20.12 12.83
C HIS A 48 -26.97 -18.77 12.16
N ARG A 49 -27.61 -17.82 12.85
CA ARG A 49 -27.83 -16.45 12.35
C ARG A 49 -26.52 -15.73 12.02
N VAL A 50 -25.53 -15.81 12.91
CA VAL A 50 -24.19 -15.24 12.67
C VAL A 50 -23.51 -15.95 11.49
N ALA A 51 -23.64 -17.28 11.38
CA ALA A 51 -23.09 -18.05 10.26
C ALA A 51 -23.75 -17.67 8.92
N TRP A 52 -25.07 -17.49 8.89
CA TRP A 52 -25.81 -17.05 7.71
C TRP A 52 -25.41 -15.64 7.27
N ALA A 53 -25.32 -14.68 8.20
CA ALA A 53 -24.80 -13.35 7.89
C ALA A 53 -23.35 -13.38 7.38
N TYR A 54 -22.53 -14.31 7.90
CA TYR A 54 -21.15 -14.47 7.44
C TYR A 54 -21.08 -14.99 5.99
N VAL A 55 -21.87 -16.01 5.64
CA VAL A 55 -21.91 -16.51 4.25
C VAL A 55 -22.53 -15.52 3.28
N GLU A 56 -23.52 -14.74 3.71
CA GLU A 56 -24.04 -13.60 2.94
C GLU A 56 -22.90 -12.64 2.60
N GLY A 57 -22.03 -12.34 3.57
CA GLY A 57 -20.85 -11.52 3.34
C GLY A 57 -19.82 -12.12 2.40
N LEU A 58 -19.59 -13.43 2.46
CA LEU A 58 -18.73 -14.10 1.49
C LEU A 58 -19.30 -13.98 0.07
N CYS A 59 -20.61 -14.15 -0.09
CA CYS A 59 -21.29 -13.95 -1.38
C CYS A 59 -21.22 -12.49 -1.85
N TRP A 60 -21.42 -11.54 -0.94
CA TRP A 60 -21.30 -10.10 -1.22
C TRP A 60 -19.88 -9.74 -1.70
N VAL A 61 -18.85 -10.19 -0.99
CA VAL A 61 -17.44 -9.95 -1.35
C VAL A 61 -17.13 -10.57 -2.70
N LEU A 62 -17.49 -11.83 -2.92
CA LEU A 62 -17.22 -12.49 -4.21
C LEU A 62 -17.90 -11.76 -5.37
N ARG A 63 -19.16 -11.34 -5.18
CA ARG A 63 -19.90 -10.59 -6.19
C ARG A 63 -19.29 -9.20 -6.42
N TYR A 64 -18.83 -8.52 -5.37
CA TYR A 64 -18.13 -7.24 -5.46
C TYR A 64 -16.94 -7.29 -6.42
N TYR A 65 -16.09 -8.32 -6.32
CA TYR A 65 -14.91 -8.47 -7.16
C TYR A 65 -15.22 -8.87 -8.61
N TYR A 66 -16.23 -9.72 -8.84
CA TYR A 66 -16.49 -10.30 -10.17
C TYR A 66 -17.59 -9.59 -10.96
N GLN A 67 -18.52 -8.91 -10.29
CA GLN A 67 -19.71 -8.30 -10.91
C GLN A 67 -19.99 -6.87 -10.43
N GLY A 68 -19.18 -6.32 -9.51
CA GLY A 68 -19.42 -5.01 -8.91
C GLY A 68 -20.27 -5.08 -7.63
N CYS A 69 -20.46 -3.91 -7.00
CA CYS A 69 -21.11 -3.81 -5.68
C CYS A 69 -22.56 -4.32 -5.74
N ALA A 70 -22.84 -5.38 -4.97
CA ALA A 70 -24.15 -6.01 -4.93
C ALA A 70 -25.16 -5.24 -4.06
N SER A 71 -24.68 -4.61 -2.99
CA SER A 71 -25.50 -3.83 -2.07
C SER A 71 -24.62 -2.82 -1.35
N TRP A 72 -24.95 -1.54 -1.42
CA TRP A 72 -24.23 -0.47 -0.70
C TRP A 72 -24.58 -0.43 0.79
N ASP A 73 -25.73 -0.96 1.16
CA ASP A 73 -26.28 -0.89 2.53
C ASP A 73 -25.94 -2.16 3.33
N TRP A 74 -25.54 -3.26 2.66
CA TRP A 74 -25.22 -4.51 3.33
C TRP A 74 -23.93 -4.39 4.15
N TYR A 75 -23.96 -4.89 5.39
CA TYR A 75 -22.81 -5.04 6.25
C TYR A 75 -22.96 -6.27 7.14
N PHE A 76 -21.85 -6.78 7.68
CA PHE A 76 -21.86 -7.87 8.65
C PHE A 76 -22.09 -7.30 10.07
N PRO A 77 -23.24 -7.55 10.73
CA PRO A 77 -23.66 -6.84 11.93
C PRO A 77 -23.09 -7.44 13.23
N TYR A 78 -21.87 -7.95 13.18
CA TYR A 78 -21.18 -8.53 14.33
C TYR A 78 -19.69 -8.18 14.33
N HIS A 79 -19.13 -7.98 15.52
CA HIS A 79 -17.70 -7.70 15.70
C HIS A 79 -16.80 -8.94 15.52
N TYR A 80 -17.37 -10.14 15.65
CA TYR A 80 -16.63 -11.40 15.65
C TYR A 80 -17.24 -12.41 14.69
N ALA A 81 -16.40 -13.28 14.15
CA ALA A 81 -16.82 -14.38 13.28
C ALA A 81 -17.42 -15.55 14.09
N PRO A 82 -18.30 -16.37 13.49
CA PRO A 82 -18.68 -17.66 14.05
C PRO A 82 -17.56 -18.71 13.83
N PHE A 83 -17.66 -19.87 14.45
CA PHE A 83 -16.73 -20.96 14.15
C PHE A 83 -17.16 -21.72 12.88
N ALA A 84 -16.21 -22.33 12.18
CA ALA A 84 -16.49 -23.15 11.00
C ALA A 84 -17.53 -24.27 11.26
N SER A 85 -17.57 -24.81 12.47
CA SER A 85 -18.58 -25.81 12.88
C SER A 85 -20.02 -25.30 12.91
N ASP A 86 -20.25 -23.98 12.91
CA ASP A 86 -21.58 -23.37 12.90
C ASP A 86 -22.16 -23.19 11.49
N PHE A 87 -21.39 -23.52 10.45
CA PHE A 87 -21.79 -23.38 9.05
C PHE A 87 -22.57 -24.58 8.51
N GLU A 88 -23.15 -25.43 9.37
CA GLU A 88 -23.80 -26.68 8.96
C GLU A 88 -25.04 -26.50 8.09
N THR A 89 -25.82 -25.43 8.28
CA THR A 89 -27.08 -25.15 7.56
C THR A 89 -26.93 -24.12 6.44
N VAL A 90 -25.72 -23.62 6.15
CA VAL A 90 -25.55 -22.48 5.22
C VAL A 90 -25.92 -22.81 3.77
N GLY A 91 -25.99 -24.10 3.40
CA GLY A 91 -26.50 -24.52 2.09
C GLY A 91 -27.99 -24.26 1.89
N GLU A 92 -28.74 -24.01 2.97
CA GLU A 92 -30.16 -23.64 2.94
C GLU A 92 -30.36 -22.13 2.81
N PHE A 93 -29.32 -21.34 3.10
CA PHE A 93 -29.36 -19.88 3.00
C PHE A 93 -29.28 -19.43 1.54
N VAL A 94 -30.22 -18.57 1.14
CA VAL A 94 -30.26 -17.97 -0.19
C VAL A 94 -29.99 -16.47 -0.05
N PRO A 95 -28.80 -15.97 -0.41
CA PRO A 95 -28.50 -14.55 -0.37
C PRO A 95 -29.41 -13.77 -1.32
N ASP A 96 -30.00 -12.67 -0.85
CA ASP A 96 -30.84 -11.79 -1.66
C ASP A 96 -30.29 -10.35 -1.67
N PHE A 97 -29.67 -9.98 -2.79
CA PHE A 97 -29.21 -8.62 -3.07
C PHE A 97 -30.02 -7.96 -4.18
N SER A 98 -31.29 -8.34 -4.36
CA SER A 98 -32.18 -7.75 -5.37
C SER A 98 -32.62 -6.32 -5.03
N ARG A 99 -32.53 -5.94 -3.74
CA ARG A 99 -32.87 -4.59 -3.28
C ARG A 99 -31.91 -3.57 -3.90
N LYS A 100 -32.48 -2.61 -4.65
CA LYS A 100 -31.71 -1.49 -5.19
C LYS A 100 -31.24 -0.61 -4.04
N THR A 101 -29.94 -0.36 -4.01
CA THR A 101 -29.24 0.45 -2.99
C THR A 101 -28.45 1.55 -3.68
N LYS A 102 -28.07 2.57 -2.92
CA LYS A 102 -27.30 3.70 -3.43
C LYS A 102 -26.16 4.00 -2.46
N PRO A 103 -25.01 4.47 -2.95
CA PRO A 103 -23.97 4.96 -2.06
C PRO A 103 -24.50 6.15 -1.26
N PHE A 104 -24.02 6.30 -0.02
CA PHE A 104 -24.20 7.52 0.75
C PHE A 104 -23.64 8.72 0.00
N ASN A 105 -24.23 9.89 0.25
CA ASN A 105 -23.60 11.14 -0.11
C ASN A 105 -22.32 11.34 0.71
N PRO A 106 -21.33 12.08 0.19
CA PRO A 106 -20.04 12.24 0.86
C PRO A 106 -20.13 12.68 2.33
N LEU A 107 -20.99 13.66 2.66
CA LEU A 107 -21.13 14.16 4.04
C LEU A 107 -21.86 13.18 4.95
N GLU A 108 -22.84 12.41 4.44
CA GLU A 108 -23.50 11.34 5.19
C GLU A 108 -22.52 10.23 5.56
N GLN A 109 -21.64 9.87 4.62
CA GLN A 109 -20.54 8.94 4.88
C GLN A 109 -19.59 9.50 5.93
N LEU A 110 -19.19 10.78 5.84
CA LEU A 110 -18.32 11.40 6.85
C LEU A 110 -18.92 11.32 8.25
N MET A 111 -20.22 11.59 8.40
CA MET A 111 -20.90 11.42 9.69
C MET A 111 -20.89 9.96 10.16
N SER A 112 -20.92 9.00 9.24
CA SER A 112 -20.92 7.57 9.57
C SER A 112 -19.54 7.00 9.94
N VAL A 113 -18.44 7.65 9.52
CA VAL A 113 -17.08 7.10 9.66
C VAL A 113 -16.14 7.94 10.52
N PHE A 114 -16.42 9.23 10.72
CA PHE A 114 -15.54 10.09 11.50
C PHE A 114 -15.81 10.01 13.01
N PRO A 115 -14.75 10.01 13.84
CA PRO A 115 -14.91 10.31 15.24
C PRO A 115 -15.18 11.81 15.43
N ALA A 116 -15.79 12.16 16.55
CA ALA A 116 -16.05 13.55 16.96
C ALA A 116 -14.80 14.46 16.92
N ALA A 117 -13.61 13.89 17.14
CA ALA A 117 -12.33 14.61 17.08
C ALA A 117 -11.97 15.15 15.68
N SER A 118 -12.59 14.64 14.62
CA SER A 118 -12.36 15.03 13.23
C SER A 118 -13.46 15.93 12.65
N LYS A 119 -14.29 16.52 13.52
CA LYS A 119 -15.46 17.32 13.12
C LYS A 119 -15.14 18.50 12.19
N GLN A 120 -13.92 19.04 12.20
CA GLN A 120 -13.51 20.19 11.37
C GLN A 120 -13.67 19.99 9.85
N HIS A 121 -13.92 18.76 9.40
CA HIS A 121 -14.12 18.41 7.99
C HIS A 121 -15.61 18.43 7.57
N LEU A 122 -16.51 18.64 8.52
CA LEU A 122 -17.96 18.67 8.33
C LEU A 122 -18.50 20.11 8.40
N PRO A 123 -19.69 20.38 7.82
CA PRO A 123 -20.38 21.66 8.00
C PRO A 123 -20.58 22.01 9.47
N ASP A 124 -20.45 23.29 9.82
CA ASP A 124 -20.48 23.75 11.23
C ASP A 124 -21.75 23.31 11.98
N GLU A 125 -22.91 23.31 11.32
CA GLU A 125 -24.17 22.85 11.93
C GLU A 125 -24.21 21.32 12.12
N TRP A 126 -23.55 20.56 11.25
CA TRP A 126 -23.47 19.11 11.35
C TRP A 126 -22.50 18.68 12.46
N GLN A 127 -21.43 19.46 12.68
CA GLN A 127 -20.48 19.22 13.76
C GLN A 127 -21.14 19.18 15.15
N LYS A 128 -22.22 19.94 15.34
CA LYS A 128 -22.98 19.96 16.60
C LYS A 128 -23.59 18.60 16.92
N LEU A 129 -24.03 17.86 15.89
CA LEU A 129 -24.62 16.53 16.05
C LEU A 129 -23.64 15.49 16.59
N MET A 130 -22.31 15.73 16.49
CA MET A 130 -21.27 14.83 17.01
C MET A 130 -20.81 15.16 18.43
N ILE A 131 -21.22 16.31 18.98
CA ILE A 131 -20.63 16.88 20.21
C ILE A 131 -21.68 17.23 21.27
N GLU A 132 -22.87 17.68 20.85
CA GLU A 132 -23.89 18.09 21.79
C GLU A 132 -24.60 16.87 22.40
N ASP A 133 -24.67 16.82 23.73
CA ASP A 133 -25.36 15.76 24.49
C ASP A 133 -26.85 15.63 24.12
N SER A 134 -27.45 16.70 23.58
CA SER A 134 -28.84 16.71 23.09
C SER A 134 -29.01 16.10 21.69
N SER A 135 -27.93 15.75 20.99
CA SER A 135 -28.00 15.19 19.64
C SER A 135 -28.67 13.80 19.65
N PRO A 136 -29.63 13.52 18.75
CA PRO A 136 -30.29 12.21 18.64
C PRO A 136 -29.38 11.03 18.26
N ILE A 137 -28.15 11.35 17.85
CA ILE A 137 -27.13 10.41 17.36
C ILE A 137 -25.81 10.55 18.11
N ILE A 138 -25.80 11.20 19.28
CA ILE A 138 -24.57 11.38 20.07
C ILE A 138 -23.95 10.05 20.50
N ASP A 139 -24.77 9.01 20.66
CA ASP A 139 -24.34 7.66 21.02
C ASP A 139 -23.44 7.00 19.97
N LEU A 140 -23.43 7.50 18.73
CA LEU A 140 -22.55 7.02 17.67
C LEU A 140 -21.09 7.47 17.85
N TYR A 141 -20.83 8.48 18.69
CA TYR A 141 -19.52 9.13 18.82
C TYR A 141 -18.96 9.04 20.25
N PRO A 142 -18.72 7.84 20.78
CA PRO A 142 -18.14 7.71 22.11
C PRO A 142 -16.74 8.33 22.16
N ALA A 143 -16.45 9.07 23.24
CA ALA A 143 -15.13 9.68 23.44
C ALA A 143 -14.02 8.64 23.68
N ASP A 144 -14.40 7.47 24.22
CA ASP A 144 -13.51 6.34 24.46
C ASP A 144 -14.26 5.02 24.19
N PHE A 145 -13.56 4.01 23.70
CA PHE A 145 -14.12 2.71 23.37
C PHE A 145 -13.11 1.60 23.62
N ARG A 146 -13.61 0.38 23.85
CA ARG A 146 -12.75 -0.77 24.15
C ARG A 146 -12.19 -1.37 22.87
N ILE A 147 -10.91 -1.72 22.92
CA ILE A 147 -10.26 -2.57 21.92
C ILE A 147 -10.06 -3.95 22.53
N ASP A 148 -10.72 -4.96 21.99
CA ASP A 148 -10.49 -6.35 22.36
C ASP A 148 -9.32 -6.92 21.55
N LEU A 149 -8.22 -7.27 22.22
CA LEU A 149 -7.06 -7.86 21.56
C LEU A 149 -7.37 -9.23 20.94
N ASN A 150 -8.38 -9.95 21.44
CA ASN A 150 -8.81 -11.24 20.89
C ASN A 150 -7.65 -12.22 20.60
N GLY A 151 -6.73 -12.35 21.56
CA GLY A 151 -5.53 -13.19 21.46
C GLY A 151 -4.40 -12.64 20.57
N LYS A 152 -4.50 -11.40 20.08
CA LYS A 152 -3.45 -10.71 19.32
C LYS A 152 -2.53 -9.90 20.22
N LYS A 153 -1.34 -9.58 19.69
CA LYS A 153 -0.28 -8.92 20.46
C LYS A 153 -0.42 -7.40 20.49
N TYR A 154 -0.85 -6.80 19.39
CA TYR A 154 -0.86 -5.35 19.23
C TYR A 154 -2.29 -4.83 19.06
N ALA A 155 -2.57 -3.63 19.62
CA ALA A 155 -3.90 -3.03 19.60
C ALA A 155 -4.48 -2.86 18.18
N TRP A 156 -3.66 -2.55 17.18
CA TRP A 156 -4.09 -2.42 15.78
C TRP A 156 -4.54 -3.74 15.14
N GLN A 157 -4.26 -4.87 15.77
CA GLN A 157 -4.77 -6.20 15.38
C GLN A 157 -6.05 -6.58 16.13
N GLY A 158 -6.39 -5.82 17.18
CA GLY A 158 -7.57 -6.04 17.99
C GLY A 158 -8.84 -5.52 17.30
N VAL A 159 -9.97 -5.83 17.93
CA VAL A 159 -11.31 -5.45 17.47
C VAL A 159 -11.74 -4.19 18.21
N ALA A 160 -11.99 -3.11 17.49
CA ALA A 160 -12.60 -1.91 18.05
C ALA A 160 -14.10 -2.16 18.29
N LEU A 161 -14.53 -2.09 19.56
CA LEU A 161 -15.93 -2.29 19.94
C LEU A 161 -16.69 -0.98 19.89
N LEU A 162 -17.12 -0.63 18.68
CA LEU A 162 -17.92 0.56 18.40
C LEU A 162 -19.38 0.18 18.17
N PRO A 163 -20.35 1.04 18.52
CA PRO A 163 -21.73 0.83 18.11
C PRO A 163 -21.83 0.89 16.57
N PHE A 164 -22.64 0.00 15.98
CA PHE A 164 -22.97 0.10 14.57
C PHE A 164 -23.88 1.31 14.32
N VAL A 165 -23.63 2.03 13.23
CA VAL A 165 -24.45 3.18 12.82
C VAL A 165 -25.80 2.69 12.33
N ASP A 166 -26.87 3.22 12.94
CA ASP A 166 -28.23 3.07 12.42
C ASP A 166 -28.44 4.09 11.28
N GLU A 167 -28.34 3.61 10.04
CA GLU A 167 -28.50 4.40 8.82
C GLU A 167 -29.80 5.23 8.83
N LEU A 168 -30.93 4.61 9.16
CA LEU A 168 -32.24 5.28 9.09
C LEU A 168 -32.31 6.42 10.12
N ARG A 169 -31.78 6.18 11.33
CA ARG A 169 -31.73 7.20 12.38
C ARG A 169 -30.76 8.33 12.02
N LEU A 170 -29.61 8.02 11.43
CA LEU A 170 -28.65 9.02 10.97
C LEU A 170 -29.25 9.92 9.90
N LEU A 171 -29.74 9.34 8.80
CA LEU A 171 -30.28 10.09 7.67
C LEU A 171 -31.46 10.98 8.09
N LYS A 172 -32.37 10.45 8.92
CA LYS A 172 -33.49 11.22 9.48
C LYS A 172 -33.03 12.40 10.34
N THR A 173 -31.93 12.26 11.08
CA THR A 173 -31.37 13.36 11.87
C THR A 173 -30.77 14.44 10.96
N LEU A 174 -30.08 14.02 9.89
CA LEU A 174 -29.47 14.93 8.92
C LEU A 174 -30.48 15.74 8.12
N GLU A 175 -31.71 15.26 7.91
CA GLU A 175 -32.78 16.04 7.25
C GLU A 175 -32.99 17.43 7.88
N SER A 176 -32.80 17.55 9.20
CA SER A 176 -32.97 18.82 9.93
C SER A 176 -31.87 19.85 9.63
N VAL A 177 -30.67 19.38 9.28
CA VAL A 177 -29.48 20.23 9.04
C VAL A 177 -29.09 20.31 7.57
N TYR A 178 -29.68 19.50 6.70
CA TYR A 178 -29.47 19.55 5.26
C TYR A 178 -29.69 20.94 4.63
N PRO A 179 -30.75 21.69 5.02
CA PRO A 179 -30.98 23.04 4.50
C PRO A 179 -29.90 24.07 4.89
N THR A 180 -29.05 23.76 5.88
CA THR A 180 -28.02 24.68 6.39
C THR A 180 -26.75 24.69 5.54
N LEU A 181 -26.61 23.74 4.62
CA LEU A 181 -25.43 23.64 3.75
C LEU A 181 -25.29 24.88 2.87
N SER A 182 -24.09 25.43 2.83
CA SER A 182 -23.68 26.41 1.83
C SER A 182 -23.63 25.77 0.43
N ASP A 183 -23.51 26.60 -0.61
CA ASP A 183 -23.50 26.09 -1.99
C ASP A 183 -22.22 25.30 -2.31
N GLU A 184 -21.07 25.67 -1.72
CA GLU A 184 -19.84 24.87 -1.80
C GLU A 184 -20.04 23.50 -1.12
N GLU A 185 -20.70 23.47 0.03
CA GLU A 185 -20.92 22.24 0.78
C GLU A 185 -21.89 21.30 0.06
N LYS A 186 -22.91 21.85 -0.61
CA LYS A 186 -23.78 21.07 -1.52
C LYS A 186 -22.99 20.50 -2.69
N GLN A 187 -22.06 21.29 -3.26
CA GLN A 187 -21.23 20.84 -4.37
C GLN A 187 -20.35 19.66 -3.96
N ARG A 188 -19.65 19.73 -2.83
CA ARG A 188 -18.83 18.60 -2.32
C ARG A 188 -19.67 17.40 -1.85
N ASN A 189 -20.96 17.59 -1.59
CA ASN A 189 -21.90 16.51 -1.24
C ASN A 189 -22.60 15.89 -2.47
N THR A 190 -22.23 16.27 -3.69
CA THR A 190 -22.81 15.74 -4.93
C THR A 190 -21.90 14.68 -5.55
N ARG A 191 -22.48 13.60 -6.09
CA ARG A 191 -21.72 12.61 -6.87
C ARG A 191 -21.18 13.24 -8.16
N GLY A 192 -19.86 13.35 -8.26
CA GLY A 192 -19.19 13.91 -9.43
C GLY A 192 -19.04 12.90 -10.59
N PRO A 193 -18.80 13.40 -11.82
CA PRO A 193 -18.51 12.58 -12.99
C PRO A 193 -17.02 12.23 -13.11
N ASN A 194 -16.70 11.19 -13.90
CA ASN A 194 -15.33 10.94 -14.35
C ASN A 194 -14.94 11.90 -15.48
N ARG A 195 -13.63 12.08 -15.67
CA ARG A 195 -13.06 12.96 -16.70
C ARG A 195 -11.95 12.25 -17.46
N ILE A 196 -11.84 12.55 -18.75
CA ILE A 196 -10.77 12.05 -19.61
C ILE A 196 -10.04 13.22 -20.26
N PHE A 197 -8.70 13.12 -20.33
CA PHE A 197 -7.82 14.15 -20.85
C PHE A 197 -6.97 13.60 -21.99
N ILE A 198 -6.87 14.35 -23.09
CA ILE A 198 -5.94 14.05 -24.18
C ILE A 198 -5.20 15.32 -24.64
N GLY A 199 -3.95 15.16 -25.06
CA GLY A 199 -3.15 16.28 -25.59
C GLY A 199 -3.47 16.58 -27.06
N ARG A 200 -3.14 17.80 -27.51
CA ARG A 200 -3.33 18.27 -28.91
C ARG A 200 -2.75 17.38 -30.03
N ASN A 201 -1.80 16.49 -29.72
CA ASN A 201 -1.20 15.58 -30.70
C ASN A 201 -1.91 14.23 -30.76
N HIS A 202 -2.91 13.99 -29.91
CA HIS A 202 -3.63 12.73 -29.86
C HIS A 202 -4.53 12.58 -31.10
N PRO A 203 -4.59 11.40 -31.76
CA PRO A 203 -5.40 11.21 -32.97
C PRO A 203 -6.89 11.56 -32.79
N SER A 204 -7.43 11.33 -31.59
CA SER A 204 -8.82 11.65 -31.23
C SER A 204 -9.04 13.12 -30.78
N PHE A 205 -8.04 14.00 -30.89
CA PHE A 205 -8.15 15.38 -30.39
C PHE A 205 -9.28 16.18 -31.05
N GLU A 206 -9.39 16.13 -32.39
CA GLU A 206 -10.45 16.84 -33.12
C GLU A 206 -11.85 16.33 -32.77
N PHE A 207 -11.98 15.03 -32.49
CA PHE A 207 -13.23 14.44 -32.03
C PHE A 207 -13.63 15.02 -30.65
N PHE A 208 -12.71 15.01 -29.68
CA PHE A 208 -12.96 15.58 -28.35
C PHE A 208 -13.26 17.08 -28.41
N LYS A 209 -12.58 17.80 -29.31
CA LYS A 209 -12.80 19.23 -29.53
C LYS A 209 -14.21 19.51 -30.03
N THR A 210 -14.69 18.73 -30.99
CA THR A 210 -16.06 18.84 -31.51
C THR A 210 -17.09 18.64 -30.39
N ILE A 211 -16.88 17.65 -29.51
CA ILE A 211 -17.77 17.39 -28.37
C ILE A 211 -17.73 18.55 -27.37
N SER A 212 -16.54 19.01 -26.97
CA SER A 212 -16.40 20.13 -26.03
C SER A 212 -17.03 21.43 -26.55
N GLU A 213 -17.00 21.69 -27.86
CA GLU A 213 -17.58 22.89 -28.49
C GLU A 213 -19.09 22.78 -28.74
N SER A 214 -19.63 21.56 -28.74
CA SER A 214 -21.06 21.33 -29.01
C SER A 214 -22.00 21.77 -27.88
N GLU A 215 -21.46 22.01 -26.67
CA GLU A 215 -22.20 22.28 -25.43
C GLU A 215 -23.32 21.25 -25.11
N ALA A 216 -23.34 20.12 -25.81
CA ALA A 216 -24.34 19.09 -25.65
C ALA A 216 -24.10 18.32 -24.35
N VAL A 217 -25.18 18.14 -23.59
CA VAL A 217 -25.20 17.34 -22.36
C VAL A 217 -25.28 15.84 -22.66
N GLU A 218 -25.66 15.47 -23.88
CA GLU A 218 -25.81 14.08 -24.29
C GLU A 218 -24.45 13.37 -24.38
N MET A 219 -24.41 12.16 -23.83
CA MET A 219 -23.24 11.29 -23.84
C MET A 219 -23.08 10.64 -25.22
N VAL A 220 -21.90 10.81 -25.82
CA VAL A 220 -21.55 10.32 -27.16
C VAL A 220 -20.54 9.19 -27.04
N ASP A 221 -20.78 8.09 -27.76
CA ASP A 221 -19.87 6.94 -27.79
C ASP A 221 -18.49 7.32 -28.36
N LEU A 222 -17.44 6.87 -27.68
CA LEU A 222 -16.07 6.95 -28.15
C LEU A 222 -15.85 6.02 -29.34
N ASP A 223 -15.05 6.45 -30.31
CA ASP A 223 -14.51 5.57 -31.35
C ASP A 223 -13.24 4.84 -30.83
N PRO A 224 -13.32 3.52 -30.53
CA PRO A 224 -12.19 2.80 -29.95
C PRO A 224 -11.01 2.66 -30.92
N THR A 225 -11.22 2.84 -32.23
CA THR A 225 -10.15 2.74 -33.23
C THR A 225 -9.12 3.86 -33.08
N LEU A 226 -9.55 5.03 -32.60
CA LEU A 226 -8.71 6.20 -32.36
C LEU A 226 -8.06 6.19 -30.96
N LEU A 227 -8.43 5.22 -30.11
CA LEU A 227 -8.10 5.19 -28.69
C LEU A 227 -7.49 3.85 -28.25
N ASN A 228 -6.88 3.11 -29.18
CA ASN A 228 -6.24 1.82 -28.90
C ASN A 228 -7.16 0.81 -28.18
N GLY A 229 -8.47 0.87 -28.46
CA GLY A 229 -9.47 -0.02 -27.87
C GLY A 229 -10.15 0.50 -26.61
N VAL A 230 -9.87 1.71 -26.14
CA VAL A 230 -10.68 2.33 -25.07
C VAL A 230 -12.09 2.60 -25.61
N SER A 231 -13.08 2.12 -24.88
CA SER A 231 -14.51 2.29 -25.15
C SER A 231 -15.16 2.99 -23.97
N GLY A 232 -16.25 3.71 -24.23
CA GLY A 232 -17.01 4.45 -23.23
C GLY A 232 -17.76 5.58 -23.90
N LYS A 233 -18.30 6.49 -23.11
CA LYS A 233 -19.02 7.67 -23.60
C LYS A 233 -18.38 8.94 -23.08
N ILE A 234 -18.53 10.05 -23.82
CA ILE A 234 -18.03 11.38 -23.43
C ILE A 234 -19.07 12.47 -23.68
N SER A 235 -18.99 13.57 -22.92
CA SER A 235 -19.78 14.78 -23.13
C SER A 235 -19.00 16.04 -22.71
N ALA A 236 -19.52 17.21 -23.06
CA ALA A 236 -18.87 18.47 -22.72
C ALA A 236 -18.80 18.68 -21.19
N ASP A 237 -17.66 19.14 -20.69
CA ASP A 237 -17.48 19.51 -19.28
C ASP A 237 -17.48 21.04 -19.14
N ALA A 238 -18.52 21.58 -18.52
CA ALA A 238 -18.66 23.03 -18.29
C ALA A 238 -17.58 23.62 -17.37
N THR A 239 -16.89 22.78 -16.58
CA THR A 239 -15.81 23.20 -15.67
C THR A 239 -14.42 23.13 -16.30
N ALA A 240 -14.31 22.58 -17.53
CA ALA A 240 -13.03 22.40 -18.19
C ALA A 240 -12.43 23.73 -18.68
N VAL A 241 -11.13 23.89 -18.47
CA VAL A 241 -10.36 24.99 -19.08
C VAL A 241 -10.06 24.63 -20.54
N ALA A 242 -10.59 25.40 -21.48
CA ALA A 242 -10.44 25.14 -22.90
C ALA A 242 -8.96 25.16 -23.37
N PRO A 243 -8.59 24.38 -24.40
CA PRO A 243 -7.28 24.48 -25.04
C PRO A 243 -6.98 25.92 -25.51
N GLY A 244 -5.75 26.38 -25.32
CA GLY A 244 -5.30 27.72 -25.67
C GLY A 244 -5.39 28.75 -24.53
N LEU A 245 -6.14 28.46 -23.46
CA LEU A 245 -6.23 29.32 -22.28
C LEU A 245 -5.12 28.99 -21.27
N PRO A 246 -4.66 29.96 -20.45
CA PRO A 246 -3.78 29.66 -19.32
C PRO A 246 -4.52 28.82 -18.27
N PHE A 247 -3.80 27.92 -17.60
CA PHE A 247 -4.30 27.18 -16.44
C PHE A 247 -3.47 27.57 -15.23
N VAL A 248 -4.08 28.33 -14.31
CA VAL A 248 -3.44 28.79 -13.08
C VAL A 248 -3.31 27.63 -12.10
N SER A 249 -2.14 27.47 -11.50
CA SER A 249 -1.90 26.39 -10.55
C SER A 249 -2.70 26.61 -9.27
N PRO A 250 -3.48 25.61 -8.80
CA PRO A 250 -4.13 25.67 -7.50
C PRO A 250 -3.17 25.37 -6.35
N VAL A 251 -1.92 24.99 -6.64
CA VAL A 251 -0.92 24.57 -5.65
C VAL A 251 0.17 25.63 -5.54
N ASN A 252 0.29 26.23 -4.36
CA ASN A 252 1.34 27.19 -4.05
C ASN A 252 2.68 26.48 -3.80
N HIS A 253 3.38 26.11 -4.88
CA HIS A 253 4.66 25.44 -4.83
C HIS A 253 5.55 25.84 -6.03
N GLU A 254 6.86 25.90 -5.84
CA GLU A 254 7.82 26.33 -6.88
C GLU A 254 7.79 25.42 -8.11
N ASP A 255 7.61 24.11 -7.93
CA ASP A 255 7.49 23.16 -9.04
C ASP A 255 6.12 23.19 -9.75
N CYS A 256 5.12 23.86 -9.17
CA CYS A 256 3.75 23.91 -9.67
C CYS A 256 3.44 25.30 -10.24
N GLN A 257 4.24 25.73 -11.22
CA GLN A 257 4.03 27.00 -11.92
C GLN A 257 2.73 26.97 -12.75
N ASP A 258 2.15 28.15 -12.97
CA ASP A 258 1.03 28.32 -13.89
C ASP A 258 1.39 27.77 -15.27
N LEU A 259 0.46 27.05 -15.89
CA LEU A 259 0.61 26.60 -17.26
C LEU A 259 0.20 27.76 -18.19
N PRO A 260 1.14 28.38 -18.92
CA PRO A 260 0.83 29.59 -19.69
C PRO A 260 -0.18 29.35 -20.81
N THR A 261 -0.21 28.13 -21.35
CA THR A 261 -1.14 27.74 -22.41
C THR A 261 -1.46 26.26 -22.28
N ASN A 262 -2.68 25.96 -21.84
CA ASN A 262 -3.22 24.62 -21.81
C ASN A 262 -3.32 24.06 -23.25
N CYS A 263 -2.74 22.89 -23.48
CA CYS A 263 -2.82 22.17 -24.75
C CYS A 263 -3.55 20.83 -24.62
N GLY A 264 -4.10 20.54 -23.44
CA GLY A 264 -4.96 19.39 -23.18
C GLY A 264 -6.42 19.76 -23.30
N ILE A 265 -7.23 18.82 -23.76
CA ILE A 265 -8.69 18.92 -23.72
C ILE A 265 -9.24 17.98 -22.63
N CYS A 266 -10.26 18.43 -21.91
CA CYS A 266 -10.96 17.69 -20.87
C CYS A 266 -12.43 17.57 -21.25
N VAL A 267 -12.97 16.35 -21.15
CA VAL A 267 -14.39 16.06 -21.33
C VAL A 267 -14.83 15.11 -20.22
N LEU A 268 -16.14 15.04 -19.96
CA LEU A 268 -16.71 14.04 -19.07
C LEU A 268 -16.57 12.64 -19.70
N TYR A 269 -16.48 11.61 -18.87
CA TYR A 269 -16.34 10.23 -19.31
C TYR A 269 -17.25 9.30 -18.51
N GLU A 270 -17.81 8.31 -19.19
CA GLU A 270 -18.51 7.17 -18.58
C GLU A 270 -17.99 5.86 -19.15
N ASP A 271 -17.81 4.89 -18.27
CA ASP A 271 -17.50 3.52 -18.65
C ASP A 271 -18.62 2.91 -19.50
N PRO A 272 -18.31 1.91 -20.35
CA PRO A 272 -19.32 1.20 -21.11
C PRO A 272 -20.32 0.53 -20.17
N GLU A 273 -21.60 0.69 -20.47
CA GLU A 273 -22.70 0.15 -19.67
C GLU A 273 -23.10 -1.25 -20.15
N TYR A 274 -23.41 -2.12 -19.20
CA TYR A 274 -23.88 -3.49 -19.44
C TYR A 274 -25.26 -3.68 -18.77
N PRO A 275 -26.13 -4.56 -19.31
CA PRO A 275 -27.39 -4.91 -18.67
C PRO A 275 -27.21 -5.38 -17.21
N GLU A 276 -28.22 -5.15 -16.35
CA GLU A 276 -28.16 -5.53 -14.91
C GLU A 276 -27.94 -7.04 -14.70
N ASP A 277 -28.36 -7.88 -15.65
CA ASP A 277 -28.21 -9.34 -15.64
C ASP A 277 -26.96 -9.83 -16.39
N PHE A 278 -26.10 -8.93 -16.86
CA PHE A 278 -24.88 -9.29 -17.55
C PHE A 278 -23.87 -9.93 -16.60
N ILE A 279 -23.48 -11.17 -16.91
CA ILE A 279 -22.45 -11.90 -16.15
C ILE A 279 -21.12 -11.72 -16.84
N PHE A 280 -20.14 -11.15 -16.14
CA PHE A 280 -18.74 -11.16 -16.57
C PHE A 280 -18.12 -12.54 -16.32
N PRO A 281 -17.92 -13.37 -17.37
CA PRO A 281 -17.40 -14.71 -17.16
C PRO A 281 -15.92 -14.64 -16.76
N ALA A 282 -15.55 -15.44 -15.75
CA ALA A 282 -14.15 -15.63 -15.36
C ALA A 282 -13.41 -16.54 -16.36
N THR A 283 -13.33 -16.11 -17.62
CA THR A 283 -12.73 -16.87 -18.72
C THR A 283 -11.69 -16.04 -19.46
N ARG A 284 -10.78 -16.73 -20.15
CA ARG A 284 -9.80 -16.07 -21.00
C ARG A 284 -10.47 -15.61 -22.30
N LEU A 285 -10.16 -14.38 -22.71
CA LEU A 285 -10.61 -13.86 -24.00
C LEU A 285 -10.01 -14.65 -25.17
N SER A 286 -10.74 -14.74 -26.27
CA SER A 286 -10.24 -15.32 -27.51
C SER A 286 -9.03 -14.52 -28.02
N GLY A 287 -7.97 -15.23 -28.41
CA GLY A 287 -6.73 -14.61 -28.87
C GLY A 287 -5.79 -14.13 -27.76
N ALA A 288 -6.09 -14.40 -26.48
CA ALA A 288 -5.16 -14.16 -25.38
C ALA A 288 -3.85 -14.92 -25.62
N LYS A 289 -2.72 -14.20 -25.64
CA LYS A 289 -1.39 -14.77 -25.81
C LYS A 289 -0.82 -15.12 -24.44
N GLU A 290 -0.47 -16.39 -24.23
CA GLU A 290 0.20 -16.80 -23.00
C GLU A 290 1.58 -16.13 -22.90
N MET A 291 1.87 -15.59 -21.72
CA MET A 291 3.23 -15.16 -21.42
C MET A 291 4.13 -16.39 -21.26
N GLU A 292 5.41 -16.20 -21.55
CA GLU A 292 6.41 -17.24 -21.34
C GLU A 292 6.42 -17.66 -19.87
N LYS A 293 6.48 -18.98 -19.62
CA LYS A 293 6.47 -19.53 -18.26
C LYS A 293 7.75 -19.12 -17.55
N THR A 294 7.62 -18.30 -16.52
CA THR A 294 8.74 -17.81 -15.70
C THR A 294 9.07 -18.72 -14.52
N LEU A 295 8.29 -19.79 -14.32
CA LEU A 295 8.52 -20.81 -13.31
C LEU A 295 9.59 -21.79 -13.78
N ARG A 296 10.45 -22.20 -12.83
CA ARG A 296 11.48 -23.22 -13.07
C ARG A 296 10.80 -24.50 -13.56
N PRO A 297 11.12 -24.99 -14.77
CA PRO A 297 10.65 -26.29 -15.22
C PRO A 297 11.10 -27.39 -14.23
N GLU A 298 10.23 -28.36 -13.96
CA GLU A 298 10.54 -29.45 -13.01
C GLU A 298 11.76 -30.28 -13.45
N ASP A 299 12.02 -30.36 -14.76
CA ASP A 299 13.15 -31.04 -15.38
C ASP A 299 14.41 -30.16 -15.49
N TRP A 300 14.40 -28.94 -14.94
CA TRP A 300 15.52 -28.00 -15.01
C TRP A 300 16.70 -28.45 -14.16
N ASN A 301 17.82 -28.74 -14.82
CA ASN A 301 19.04 -29.16 -14.16
C ASN A 301 20.09 -28.04 -14.23
N ASP A 302 20.37 -27.38 -13.10
CA ASP A 302 21.31 -26.25 -13.03
C ASP A 302 22.74 -26.60 -13.49
N ARG A 303 23.10 -27.90 -13.49
CA ARG A 303 24.42 -28.37 -13.97
C ARG A 303 24.47 -28.59 -15.47
N ARG A 304 23.34 -28.91 -16.11
CA ARG A 304 23.23 -29.14 -17.56
C ARG A 304 22.83 -27.87 -18.30
N ASP A 305 21.89 -27.13 -17.73
CA ASP A 305 21.14 -26.07 -18.39
C ASP A 305 21.52 -24.67 -17.86
N GLY A 306 22.40 -24.61 -16.85
CA GLY A 306 22.83 -23.38 -16.19
C GLY A 306 21.88 -22.96 -15.05
N ARG A 307 22.34 -22.01 -14.22
CA ARG A 307 21.58 -21.55 -13.04
C ARG A 307 20.28 -20.89 -13.48
N PHE A 308 19.15 -21.46 -13.07
CA PHE A 308 17.84 -20.89 -13.35
C PHE A 308 17.70 -19.47 -12.76
N GLN A 309 17.23 -18.52 -13.56
CA GLN A 309 16.85 -17.19 -13.09
C GLN A 309 15.37 -16.96 -13.39
N PRO A 310 14.48 -16.98 -12.37
CA PRO A 310 13.08 -16.65 -12.58
C PRO A 310 12.96 -15.20 -13.04
N GLN A 311 12.14 -14.96 -14.04
CA GLN A 311 11.74 -13.61 -14.39
C GLN A 311 10.68 -13.14 -13.39
N ILE A 312 11.07 -12.25 -12.48
CA ILE A 312 10.20 -11.68 -11.46
C ILE A 312 9.64 -10.36 -12.00
N GLY A 313 8.32 -10.28 -12.19
CA GLY A 313 7.61 -9.05 -12.59
C GLY A 313 7.46 -8.86 -14.11
N PHE A 314 6.99 -7.66 -14.51
CA PHE A 314 6.64 -7.32 -15.91
C PHE A 314 7.83 -6.84 -16.77
N ASN A 315 9.04 -6.76 -16.21
CA ASN A 315 10.19 -6.31 -16.97
C ASN A 315 10.79 -7.47 -17.78
N ARG A 316 10.86 -7.30 -19.10
CA ARG A 316 11.63 -8.18 -19.99
C ARG A 316 13.12 -8.06 -19.61
N ASN A 317 13.78 -9.21 -19.50
CA ASN A 317 15.24 -9.26 -19.36
C ASN A 317 15.89 -8.42 -20.46
N ALA A 318 16.53 -7.30 -20.11
CA ALA A 318 17.49 -6.66 -20.98
C ALA A 318 18.73 -7.56 -21.00
N PRO A 319 19.12 -8.17 -22.14
CA PRO A 319 20.29 -9.03 -22.20
C PRO A 319 21.53 -8.21 -21.82
N ARG A 320 22.01 -8.39 -20.59
CA ARG A 320 23.32 -7.88 -20.16
C ARG A 320 24.36 -8.91 -20.57
N ALA A 321 24.99 -8.69 -21.72
CA ALA A 321 26.20 -9.44 -22.08
C ALA A 321 27.33 -9.01 -21.14
N GLY A 322 27.80 -9.95 -20.32
CA GLY A 322 29.01 -9.80 -19.51
C GLY A 322 30.14 -10.60 -20.15
N LEU A 323 31.35 -10.04 -20.18
CA LEU A 323 32.54 -10.80 -20.54
C LEU A 323 32.81 -11.83 -19.43
N ASP A 324 33.07 -13.09 -19.80
CA ASP A 324 33.59 -14.11 -18.86
C ASP A 324 34.90 -13.63 -18.24
N HIS A 325 35.24 -14.15 -17.05
CA HIS A 325 36.46 -13.84 -16.32
C HIS A 325 37.73 -14.10 -17.16
N SER A 326 37.71 -15.06 -18.10
CA SER A 326 38.81 -15.25 -19.07
C SER A 326 38.91 -14.09 -20.07
N ALA A 327 37.78 -13.62 -20.60
CA ALA A 327 37.70 -12.49 -21.50
C ALA A 327 38.02 -11.14 -20.80
N GLN A 328 37.61 -10.97 -19.54
CA GLN A 328 37.99 -9.81 -18.73
C GLN A 328 39.49 -9.76 -18.47
N ARG A 329 40.13 -10.92 -18.22
CA ARG A 329 41.58 -11.02 -18.09
C ARG A 329 42.29 -10.69 -19.40
N HIS A 330 41.76 -11.13 -20.54
CA HIS A 330 42.31 -10.85 -21.86
C HIS A 330 42.22 -9.35 -22.23
N VAL A 331 41.08 -8.71 -21.97
CA VAL A 331 40.92 -7.26 -22.17
C VAL A 331 41.86 -6.48 -21.25
N ASN A 332 41.93 -6.84 -19.96
CA ASN A 332 42.84 -6.17 -19.02
C ASN A 332 44.32 -6.35 -19.41
N HIS A 333 44.69 -7.49 -19.99
CA HIS A 333 46.04 -7.75 -20.47
C HIS A 333 46.40 -6.89 -21.69
N HIS A 334 45.46 -6.66 -22.62
CA HIS A 334 45.70 -5.85 -23.82
C HIS A 334 45.50 -4.35 -23.62
N VAL A 335 44.69 -3.92 -22.65
CA VAL A 335 44.47 -2.50 -22.35
C VAL A 335 45.58 -1.91 -21.49
N ARG A 336 46.22 -2.70 -20.60
CA ARG A 336 47.36 -2.24 -19.78
C ARG A 336 48.66 -2.06 -20.56
N GLY A 337 48.79 -2.68 -21.74
CA GLY A 337 49.94 -2.51 -22.64
C GLY A 337 49.98 -1.16 -23.36
N ALA A 338 48.89 -0.39 -23.37
CA ALA A 338 48.78 0.86 -24.13
C ALA A 338 49.11 2.15 -23.33
N MET A 339 49.45 2.05 -22.05
CA MET A 339 49.71 3.22 -21.18
C MET A 339 51.17 3.37 -20.71
N ASN A 340 52.09 2.47 -21.09
CA ASN A 340 53.48 2.51 -20.60
C ASN A 340 54.53 3.07 -21.59
N ASP A 341 54.13 3.60 -22.75
CA ASP A 341 55.06 4.16 -23.76
C ASP A 341 55.08 5.70 -23.84
N ARG A 342 54.72 6.40 -22.76
CA ARG A 342 54.93 7.86 -22.66
C ARG A 342 55.32 8.28 -21.25
N ASN A 343 56.62 8.21 -20.94
CA ASN A 343 57.33 9.25 -20.17
C ASN A 343 58.81 8.86 -19.97
N GLU A 344 59.66 9.28 -20.91
CA GLU A 344 61.11 9.42 -20.70
C GLU A 344 61.54 10.82 -21.17
N ALA A 345 61.69 11.72 -20.19
CA ALA A 345 62.46 12.97 -20.15
C ALA A 345 61.93 13.73 -18.92
N GLY A 346 62.64 14.04 -17.85
CA GLY A 346 64.07 14.24 -17.63
C GLY A 346 64.20 15.53 -16.80
N TYR A 347 64.95 15.45 -15.68
CA TYR A 347 65.55 16.53 -14.87
C TYR A 347 64.85 17.09 -13.60
N ASN A 348 65.29 16.54 -12.46
CA ASN A 348 66.01 17.17 -11.33
C ASN A 348 65.61 18.56 -10.78
N SER A 349 65.18 18.59 -9.51
CA SER A 349 65.94 19.14 -8.35
C SER A 349 65.06 19.04 -7.07
N ARG A 350 65.41 18.20 -6.09
CA ARG A 350 66.27 18.42 -4.90
C ARG A 350 65.55 19.00 -3.67
N GLY A 351 65.58 18.19 -2.60
CA GLY A 351 65.25 18.47 -1.19
C GLY A 351 64.37 17.33 -0.63
N GLY A 352 64.87 16.19 -0.13
CA GLY A 352 65.89 15.98 0.91
C GLY A 352 65.23 16.18 2.29
N GLY A 353 64.65 15.16 2.94
CA GLY A 353 65.29 14.12 3.78
C GLY A 353 65.11 14.54 5.26
N HIS A 354 64.80 13.76 6.29
CA HIS A 354 64.81 12.35 6.73
C HIS A 354 63.79 12.27 7.91
N GLY A 355 63.26 11.16 8.42
CA GLY A 355 63.51 9.73 8.21
C GLY A 355 62.94 8.91 9.38
N GLY A 356 62.73 7.62 9.11
CA GLY A 356 62.71 6.50 10.08
C GLY A 356 61.47 6.39 10.99
N TYR A 357 60.96 5.22 11.37
CA TYR A 357 61.54 3.88 11.36
C TYR A 357 60.46 2.82 11.14
N ASP A 358 60.97 1.75 10.53
CA ASP A 358 60.40 0.45 10.28
C ASP A 358 60.15 -0.37 11.56
N ASP A 359 59.41 -1.47 11.38
CA ASP A 359 59.81 -2.83 11.75
C ASP A 359 59.04 -3.65 12.82
N ARG A 360 58.58 -4.82 12.30
CA ARG A 360 58.78 -6.21 12.79
C ARG A 360 57.92 -6.72 13.97
N ARG A 361 57.44 -7.98 14.02
CA ARG A 361 57.93 -9.32 13.54
C ARG A 361 56.73 -10.26 13.28
N TYR A 362 56.69 -11.21 12.32
CA TYR A 362 57.47 -12.46 12.14
C TYR A 362 57.40 -13.38 13.41
N GLN A 363 57.12 -14.69 13.38
CA GLN A 363 57.53 -15.75 12.43
C GLN A 363 57.03 -17.15 12.89
N GLN A 364 56.96 -18.12 11.94
CA GLN A 364 57.31 -19.57 12.05
C GLN A 364 56.49 -20.51 12.97
N ASP A 365 56.34 -21.81 12.74
CA ASP A 365 56.51 -22.76 11.62
C ASP A 365 56.27 -24.19 12.18
N PHE A 366 56.41 -25.18 11.30
CA PHE A 366 56.62 -26.62 11.52
C PHE A 366 55.31 -27.44 11.63
N GLY A 367 55.04 -28.46 10.80
CA GLY A 367 55.82 -29.14 9.76
C GLY A 367 55.64 -30.67 9.89
N ARG A 368 55.55 -31.35 8.73
CA ARG A 368 55.72 -32.82 8.48
C ARG A 368 54.59 -33.77 8.91
N ASP A 369 54.27 -34.88 8.22
CA ASP A 369 54.56 -35.40 6.87
C ASP A 369 53.74 -36.71 6.66
N TYR A 370 53.58 -37.12 5.40
CA TYR A 370 53.21 -38.46 4.86
C TYR A 370 51.94 -39.24 5.30
N GLY A 371 51.19 -39.72 4.30
CA GLY A 371 50.69 -41.10 4.32
C GLY A 371 49.35 -41.37 3.62
N ARG A 372 49.43 -41.98 2.43
CA ARG A 372 48.33 -42.66 1.69
C ARG A 372 47.55 -43.66 2.58
N ARG A 373 46.26 -43.89 2.28
CA ARG A 373 45.75 -45.09 1.56
C ARG A 373 44.26 -45.39 1.88
N ASP A 374 43.57 -45.80 0.81
CA ASP A 374 42.29 -46.51 0.66
C ASP A 374 41.42 -46.90 1.87
N GLY A 375 40.11 -46.68 1.70
CA GLY A 375 39.22 -47.80 1.39
C GLY A 375 38.18 -48.21 2.44
N GLY A 376 36.90 -48.18 2.03
CA GLY A 376 35.88 -49.13 2.47
C GLY A 376 34.87 -48.66 3.53
N GLY A 377 33.60 -48.51 3.13
CA GLY A 377 32.45 -48.66 4.05
C GLY A 377 32.21 -50.15 4.38
N PRO A 378 31.03 -50.58 4.90
CA PRO A 378 29.83 -49.83 5.34
C PRO A 378 29.20 -50.30 6.69
N GLN A 379 28.19 -49.56 7.17
CA GLN A 379 26.99 -49.95 7.96
C GLN A 379 27.07 -50.99 9.11
N ARG A 380 26.57 -50.65 10.32
CA ARG A 380 25.24 -51.06 10.90
C ARG A 380 25.10 -50.85 12.43
N TYR A 381 23.95 -50.28 12.82
CA TYR A 381 23.03 -50.52 13.96
C TYR A 381 23.50 -51.01 15.35
N HIS A 382 23.16 -50.23 16.41
CA HIS A 382 22.21 -50.50 17.53
C HIS A 382 22.51 -49.49 18.68
N ASP A 383 21.59 -48.60 19.04
CA ASP A 383 20.57 -48.68 20.13
C ASP A 383 21.00 -48.21 21.53
N GLN A 384 20.24 -47.21 21.99
CA GLN A 384 19.56 -47.08 23.30
C GLN A 384 20.31 -46.92 24.64
N ARG A 385 19.74 -45.94 25.39
CA ARG A 385 19.70 -45.72 26.86
C ARG A 385 20.99 -45.19 27.49
N SER A 386 20.96 -44.42 28.58
CA SER A 386 19.96 -43.66 29.34
C SER A 386 20.74 -43.08 30.53
N GLY A 387 20.48 -41.83 30.90
CA GLY A 387 20.58 -41.39 32.29
C GLY A 387 21.91 -40.80 32.78
N GLY A 388 21.77 -39.76 33.60
CA GLY A 388 22.74 -39.40 34.63
C GLY A 388 23.33 -38.00 34.50
N GLY A 389 22.64 -37.01 35.07
CA GLY A 389 23.20 -35.67 35.27
C GLY A 389 24.20 -35.61 36.42
N HIS A 390 25.06 -34.59 36.41
CA HIS A 390 25.70 -34.06 37.60
C HIS A 390 25.92 -32.54 37.47
N TYR A 391 25.62 -31.88 38.59
CA TYR A 391 25.71 -30.44 38.87
C TYR A 391 27.12 -30.01 39.33
N GLN A 392 27.29 -28.69 39.43
CA GLN A 392 28.34 -27.87 40.08
C GLN A 392 29.49 -27.41 39.16
N GLN A 393 29.97 -26.15 39.19
CA GLN A 393 29.81 -25.03 40.12
C GLN A 393 30.41 -23.74 39.49
N ASN A 394 29.91 -22.56 39.93
CA ASN A 394 30.64 -21.29 40.19
C ASN A 394 31.24 -20.49 39.01
N HIS A 395 31.33 -19.15 39.00
CA HIS A 395 30.99 -18.04 39.92
C HIS A 395 31.07 -16.70 39.12
N HIS A 396 30.13 -15.78 39.39
CA HIS A 396 30.28 -14.32 39.67
C HIS A 396 31.04 -13.34 38.74
N GLN A 397 30.32 -12.26 38.38
CA GLN A 397 30.62 -10.79 38.45
C GLN A 397 29.92 -10.11 37.25
N GLY A 398 29.00 -9.14 37.35
CA GLY A 398 28.66 -8.20 38.41
C GLY A 398 29.03 -6.77 37.97
N GLY A 399 28.05 -5.88 37.76
CA GLY A 399 28.26 -4.43 38.00
C GLY A 399 27.63 -3.42 37.03
N GLY A 400 26.69 -2.62 37.57
CA GLY A 400 26.41 -1.19 37.25
C GLY A 400 25.47 -0.93 36.06
N ASN A 401 24.19 -0.57 36.15
CA ASN A 401 23.34 0.14 37.11
C ASN A 401 23.44 1.68 37.13
N TYR A 402 22.27 2.31 36.86
CA TYR A 402 21.78 3.68 37.16
C TYR A 402 22.21 4.85 36.25
N ARG A 403 21.34 5.82 35.86
CA ARG A 403 20.04 6.32 36.39
C ARG A 403 19.36 7.21 35.32
N GLN A 404 18.06 7.04 35.05
CA GLN A 404 16.90 7.87 35.47
C GLN A 404 16.88 9.33 34.95
N ASN A 405 15.77 9.74 34.32
CA ASN A 405 14.72 10.49 35.02
C ASN A 405 13.44 10.67 34.18
N ASP A 406 12.30 10.39 34.80
CA ASP A 406 10.95 10.77 34.38
C ASP A 406 10.59 12.17 34.90
N GLY A 407 9.60 12.82 34.28
CA GLY A 407 8.96 14.00 34.85
C GLY A 407 7.95 14.68 33.94
N TYR A 408 6.66 14.38 34.16
CA TYR A 408 5.51 15.17 33.69
C TYR A 408 5.30 16.44 34.53
N GLN A 409 4.96 17.57 33.90
CA GLN A 409 3.97 18.53 34.43
C GLN A 409 3.49 19.56 33.39
N GLN A 410 2.19 19.84 33.42
CA GLN A 410 1.49 20.92 32.73
C GLN A 410 1.80 22.29 33.36
N ASP A 411 1.77 23.37 32.56
CA ASP A 411 0.98 24.57 32.91
C ASP A 411 0.84 25.60 31.77
N TYR A 412 -0.28 26.32 31.79
CA TYR A 412 -0.70 27.41 30.91
C TYR A 412 0.10 28.71 31.13
N GLN A 413 0.34 29.51 30.08
CA GLN A 413 -0.04 30.95 29.98
C GLN A 413 0.58 31.72 28.78
N GLN A 414 -0.31 32.31 27.99
CA GLN A 414 -0.33 33.61 27.28
C GLN A 414 0.95 34.46 27.06
N ARG A 415 1.08 34.95 25.81
CA ARG A 415 1.30 36.36 25.32
C ARG A 415 2.26 36.34 24.10
N ARG A 416 1.87 36.74 22.89
CA ARG A 416 1.51 38.07 22.30
C ARG A 416 2.74 38.93 21.91
N ASP A 417 2.70 39.42 20.66
CA ASP A 417 3.50 40.47 20.01
C ASP A 417 4.98 40.09 19.71
N GLY A 418 5.61 40.35 18.55
CA GLY A 418 5.35 41.21 17.40
C GLY A 418 6.73 41.68 16.84
N TYR A 419 6.77 42.12 15.57
CA TYR A 419 7.85 42.86 14.89
C TYR A 419 9.13 42.10 14.46
N GLN A 420 9.92 42.47 13.44
CA GLN A 420 9.81 43.21 12.16
C GLN A 420 11.27 43.33 11.63
N GLY A 421 11.50 43.23 10.32
CA GLY A 421 12.75 43.65 9.63
C GLY A 421 13.91 42.63 9.71
N GLY A 422 14.62 42.27 8.65
CA GLY A 422 14.96 42.99 7.43
C GLY A 422 16.49 43.10 7.35
N HIS A 423 17.12 42.52 6.33
CA HIS A 423 18.22 43.10 5.52
C HIS A 423 19.00 42.04 4.73
N SER A 424 19.05 42.27 3.42
CA SER A 424 19.93 41.67 2.42
C SER A 424 21.41 42.01 2.66
N ARG A 425 22.32 41.11 2.26
CA ARG A 425 23.46 41.35 1.34
C ARG A 425 24.44 40.17 1.31
N GLY A 426 24.86 39.78 0.10
CA GLY A 426 26.22 39.30 -0.16
C GLY A 426 26.37 37.92 -0.80
N GLY A 427 26.29 37.85 -2.14
CA GLY A 427 27.05 36.83 -2.92
C GLY A 427 28.53 37.23 -3.03
N PRO A 428 29.46 36.32 -3.40
CA PRO A 428 29.80 36.10 -4.83
C PRO A 428 30.37 34.68 -5.12
N PRO A 429 31.01 34.40 -6.28
CA PRO A 429 30.59 34.55 -7.67
C PRO A 429 30.61 33.21 -8.45
N GLY A 430 30.03 33.23 -9.65
CA GLY A 430 29.83 32.05 -10.49
C GLY A 430 31.04 31.53 -11.27
N TYR A 431 30.81 30.36 -11.86
CA TYR A 431 31.51 29.87 -13.04
C TYR A 431 30.48 29.57 -14.14
N SER A 432 30.56 30.33 -15.23
CA SER A 432 29.87 30.05 -16.49
C SER A 432 30.89 29.60 -17.53
N ARG A 433 30.51 28.59 -18.34
CA ARG A 433 30.74 28.40 -19.79
C ARG A 433 30.71 26.90 -20.16
N PRO A 434 30.45 26.51 -21.43
CA PRO A 434 29.59 27.10 -22.46
C PRO A 434 28.73 26.03 -23.21
N PRO A 435 27.81 26.44 -24.11
CA PRO A 435 26.99 25.52 -24.90
C PRO A 435 27.69 25.09 -26.19
N TYR A 436 27.45 23.85 -26.63
CA TYR A 436 27.81 23.37 -27.97
C TYR A 436 26.60 23.48 -28.89
N GLN A 437 26.75 24.32 -29.92
CA GLN A 437 25.87 24.38 -31.08
C GLN A 437 26.76 24.34 -32.33
N GLY A 438 26.42 23.49 -33.31
CA GLY A 438 26.96 23.59 -34.66
C GLY A 438 27.03 22.27 -35.42
N GLY A 439 26.32 22.18 -36.54
CA GLY A 439 26.61 21.19 -37.59
C GLY A 439 25.41 20.83 -38.47
N ARG A 440 25.26 21.55 -39.58
CA ARG A 440 24.20 21.45 -40.59
C ARG A 440 24.64 20.55 -41.77
N ASP A 441 23.64 20.07 -42.52
CA ASP A 441 23.61 19.68 -43.94
C ASP A 441 23.98 18.24 -44.37
N GLY A 442 23.02 17.60 -45.05
CA GLY A 442 23.20 16.36 -45.80
C GLY A 442 21.91 15.88 -46.48
N ARG A 443 21.68 16.33 -47.72
CA ARG A 443 20.57 15.96 -48.61
C ARG A 443 20.47 14.44 -48.83
N GLY A 444 19.25 13.92 -48.88
CA GLY A 444 18.97 12.53 -49.26
C GLY A 444 17.51 12.32 -49.65
N SER A 445 17.21 12.63 -50.91
CA SER A 445 15.97 12.25 -51.60
C SER A 445 15.82 10.72 -51.63
N SER A 446 14.68 10.18 -51.20
CA SER A 446 14.14 8.96 -51.81
C SER A 446 12.62 8.93 -51.72
N ARG A 447 12.00 9.02 -52.89
CA ARG A 447 10.61 8.64 -53.16
C ARG A 447 10.51 7.12 -53.00
N TYR A 448 9.50 6.65 -52.29
CA TYR A 448 8.89 5.35 -52.60
C TYR A 448 7.36 5.51 -52.63
N GLN A 449 6.86 5.57 -53.86
CA GLN A 449 5.51 5.21 -54.25
C GLN A 449 5.49 3.70 -54.53
N GLY A 450 4.39 3.04 -54.20
CA GLY A 450 4.04 1.69 -54.69
C GLY A 450 3.41 0.84 -53.59
N ASN A 451 2.08 0.82 -53.50
CA ASN A 451 1.17 -0.21 -54.05
C ASN A 451 1.05 -1.42 -53.08
N SER A 452 -0.07 -1.61 -52.39
CA SER A 452 -1.35 -2.19 -52.86
C SER A 452 -1.52 -3.65 -52.41
N SER A 453 -2.55 -3.85 -51.58
CA SER A 453 -3.54 -4.96 -51.63
C SER A 453 -3.17 -6.42 -51.27
N TRP A 454 -4.14 -7.06 -50.60
CA TRP A 454 -4.37 -8.50 -50.32
C TRP A 454 -3.55 -9.05 -49.14
N ARG A 455 -4.10 -9.61 -48.06
CA ARG A 455 -5.39 -10.24 -47.74
C ARG A 455 -5.74 -9.99 -46.27
#